data_AF-A0AAE0P0I6-F1
#
_entry.id   AF-A0AAE0P0I6-F1
#
_cell.length_a   1.000
_cell.length_b   1.000
_cell.length_c   1.000
_cell.angle_alpha   90.00
_cell.angle_beta   90.00
_cell.angle_gamma   90.00
#
_symmetry.space_group_name_H-M   'P 1'
#
loop_
_entity.id
_entity.type
_entity.pdbx_description
1 polymer ?
#
loop_
_entity_poly.entity_id
_entity_poly.type
_entity_poly.pdbx_seq_one_letter_code
_entity_poly.pdbx_strand_id
1 'polypeptide(L)'
;MALDPGTILSVVDLVQRALAIYNRIDGLPQQMVQLGKRMQSLNVFLLSFEAFVNQKQSAAFATLYPGQKDEMGRLLESIKGHAAKAHDLFDRYEKGIVSRTHDVTFRFGWAAQMWFSLVENSPEKVQAVMDDIEVDRRWLCDWLTFLNAAILVNGVNQESRPKKPAPIAGPAKDSKKGDKAKGGSSASPGKKNNSPTSLKQPNPAARRPSLSPSPAPPKRDYKILFVDPNNEGRSVAAEAFTKLLGELTRRANGDWRIAFAHSAGFFVKARGDCTDVIEGLDYSYKSFKLPFKDGGASPTKAALAALFDNTAYDYPFKKPIRDEITARKSRGLRRDMFAMYDYILVFTSREHDNIIKLKQALLQKYPDLEIPRGKGRVLHLGTFVAREANGRPREIIVPKKSPGWMETREMWNLQMGVIKTAVKKFLEQELKWKRPDNVAVASGSVLAVAKSPIL
;
A
#
# COMPACT_ATOMS: atom_id res chain seq x y z
N MET A 1 -4.43 25.83 -8.96
CA MET A 1 -4.86 25.95 -10.37
C MET A 1 -6.33 25.59 -10.40
N ALA A 2 -7.16 26.30 -11.16
CA ALA A 2 -8.57 25.93 -11.25
C ALA A 2 -8.71 24.68 -12.12
N LEU A 3 -9.23 23.59 -11.56
CA LEU A 3 -9.56 22.37 -12.28
C LEU A 3 -10.68 22.66 -13.27
N ASP A 4 -10.37 22.69 -14.56
CA ASP A 4 -11.33 22.95 -15.63
C ASP A 4 -11.55 21.69 -16.51
N PRO A 5 -12.75 21.54 -17.10
CA PRO A 5 -13.05 20.43 -18.01
C PRO A 5 -12.08 20.31 -19.20
N GLY A 6 -11.57 21.43 -19.70
CA GLY A 6 -10.60 21.48 -20.80
C GLY A 6 -9.26 20.83 -20.45
N THR A 7 -8.83 20.90 -19.19
CA THR A 7 -7.64 20.17 -18.72
C THR A 7 -7.81 18.66 -18.93
N ILE A 8 -8.97 18.08 -18.59
CA ILE A 8 -9.23 16.64 -18.76
C ILE A 8 -9.24 16.27 -20.25
N LEU A 9 -9.93 17.05 -21.08
CA LEU A 9 -9.98 16.85 -22.53
C LEU A 9 -8.56 16.88 -23.14
N SER A 10 -7.72 17.81 -22.69
CA SER A 10 -6.33 17.90 -23.17
C SER A 10 -5.50 16.67 -22.82
N VAL A 11 -5.75 16.06 -21.66
CA VAL A 11 -5.05 14.84 -21.22
C VAL A 11 -5.54 13.63 -22.00
N VAL A 12 -6.86 13.49 -22.19
CA VAL A 12 -7.46 12.42 -23.01
C VAL A 12 -6.90 12.47 -24.43
N ASP A 13 -6.93 13.64 -25.07
CA ASP A 13 -6.42 13.83 -26.43
C ASP A 13 -4.95 13.43 -26.56
N LEU A 14 -4.11 13.83 -25.60
CA LEU A 14 -2.69 13.49 -25.60
C LEU A 14 -2.47 11.97 -25.49
N VAL A 15 -3.20 11.29 -24.60
CA VAL A 15 -3.11 9.84 -24.43
C VAL A 15 -3.60 9.11 -25.69
N GLN A 16 -4.68 9.58 -26.30
CA GLN A 16 -5.18 9.01 -27.56
C GLN A 16 -4.19 9.18 -28.71
N ARG A 17 -3.55 10.35 -28.84
CA ARG A 17 -2.48 10.58 -29.82
C ARG A 17 -1.29 9.64 -29.61
N ALA A 18 -0.86 9.46 -28.36
CA ALA A 18 0.22 8.52 -28.03
C ALA A 18 -0.15 7.08 -28.45
N LEU A 19 -1.38 6.66 -28.19
CA LEU A 19 -1.88 5.33 -28.56
C LEU A 19 -2.04 5.14 -30.07
N ALA A 20 -2.40 6.21 -30.80
CA ALA A 20 -2.45 6.18 -32.26
C ALA A 20 -1.07 5.93 -32.89
N ILE A 21 -0.01 6.49 -32.31
CA ILE A 21 1.37 6.17 -32.72
C ILE A 21 1.71 4.72 -32.35
N TYR A 22 1.48 4.32 -31.11
CA TYR A 22 1.74 2.95 -30.64
C TYR A 22 1.09 1.88 -31.53
N ASN A 23 -0.16 2.05 -31.94
CA ASN A 23 -0.89 1.10 -32.78
C ASN A 23 -0.39 1.03 -34.23
N ARG A 24 0.39 2.02 -34.70
CA ARG A 24 0.98 2.04 -36.05
C ARG A 24 2.37 1.39 -36.09
N ILE A 25 3.00 1.12 -34.94
CA ILE A 25 4.35 0.58 -34.88
C ILE A 25 4.32 -0.95 -34.78
N ASP A 26 4.78 -1.61 -35.84
CA ASP A 26 5.05 -3.06 -35.82
C ASP A 26 6.43 -3.39 -35.21
N GLY A 27 6.50 -4.51 -34.49
CA GLY A 27 7.77 -5.04 -33.97
C GLY A 27 8.37 -4.23 -32.82
N LEU A 28 7.55 -3.71 -31.91
CA LEU A 28 8.02 -3.01 -30.72
C LEU A 28 8.81 -3.92 -29.76
N PRO A 29 9.86 -3.42 -29.09
CA PRO A 29 10.52 -4.13 -28.01
C PRO A 29 9.53 -4.36 -26.86
N GLN A 30 9.75 -5.43 -26.09
CA GLN A 30 8.81 -5.86 -25.06
C GLN A 30 8.44 -4.74 -24.06
N GLN A 31 9.40 -3.88 -23.70
CA GLN A 31 9.16 -2.75 -22.78
C GLN A 31 8.21 -1.70 -23.37
N MET A 32 8.34 -1.39 -24.67
CA MET A 32 7.45 -0.45 -25.34
C MET A 32 6.05 -1.02 -25.53
N VAL A 33 5.94 -2.34 -25.76
CA VAL A 33 4.64 -3.05 -25.75
C VAL A 33 3.98 -2.94 -24.37
N GLN A 34 4.74 -3.11 -23.29
CA GLN A 34 4.21 -2.96 -21.94
C GLN A 34 3.78 -1.51 -21.65
N LEU A 35 4.57 -0.52 -22.07
CA LEU A 35 4.20 0.90 -21.96
C LEU A 35 2.91 1.20 -22.70
N GLY A 36 2.75 0.72 -23.94
CA GLY A 36 1.53 0.87 -24.73
C GLY A 36 0.30 0.25 -24.05
N LYS A 37 0.43 -0.96 -23.50
CA LYS A 37 -0.64 -1.61 -22.73
C LYS A 37 -1.05 -0.83 -21.48
N ARG A 38 -0.09 -0.23 -20.78
CA ARG A 38 -0.38 0.63 -19.61
C ARG A 38 -1.10 1.91 -20.03
N MET A 39 -0.67 2.54 -21.13
CA MET A 39 -1.34 3.70 -21.72
C MET A 39 -2.79 3.38 -22.17
N GLN A 40 -3.02 2.21 -22.79
CA GLN A 40 -4.36 1.75 -23.14
C GLN A 40 -5.24 1.60 -21.89
N SER A 41 -4.69 1.01 -20.83
CA SER A 41 -5.39 0.84 -19.56
C SER A 41 -5.74 2.18 -18.92
N LEU A 42 -4.81 3.15 -18.92
CA LEU A 42 -5.05 4.51 -18.46
C LEU A 42 -6.16 5.21 -19.27
N ASN A 43 -6.15 5.05 -20.60
CA ASN A 43 -7.12 5.67 -21.50
C ASN A 43 -8.57 5.28 -21.17
N VAL A 44 -8.82 4.03 -20.78
CA VAL A 44 -10.17 3.56 -20.39
C VAL A 44 -10.73 4.38 -19.21
N PHE A 45 -9.88 4.68 -18.21
CA PHE A 45 -10.31 5.47 -17.05
C PHE A 45 -10.45 6.95 -17.39
N LEU A 46 -9.57 7.49 -18.23
CA LEU A 46 -9.67 8.89 -18.68
C LEU A 46 -10.93 9.13 -19.51
N LEU A 47 -11.29 8.21 -20.42
CA LEU A 47 -12.55 8.27 -21.17
C LEU A 47 -13.78 8.18 -20.25
N SER A 48 -13.71 7.32 -19.23
CA SER A 48 -14.77 7.24 -18.22
C SER A 48 -14.90 8.54 -17.43
N PHE A 49 -13.76 9.18 -17.11
CA PHE A 49 -13.73 10.46 -16.41
C PHE A 49 -14.24 11.61 -17.26
N GLU A 50 -13.86 11.65 -18.53
CA GLU A 50 -14.39 12.59 -19.51
C GLU A 50 -15.91 12.45 -19.65
N ALA A 51 -16.42 11.23 -19.85
CA ALA A 51 -17.85 10.98 -19.96
C ALA A 51 -18.61 11.46 -18.71
N PHE A 52 -18.05 11.21 -17.53
CA PHE A 52 -18.61 11.68 -16.26
C PHE A 52 -18.67 13.21 -16.17
N VAL A 53 -17.58 13.89 -16.55
CA VAL A 53 -17.50 15.35 -16.53
C VAL A 53 -18.41 15.98 -17.56
N ASN A 54 -18.52 15.41 -18.76
CA ASN A 54 -19.41 15.91 -19.81
C ASN A 54 -20.89 15.75 -19.44
N GLN A 55 -21.27 14.66 -18.78
CA GLN A 55 -22.65 14.46 -18.31
C GLN A 55 -23.05 15.38 -17.16
N LYS A 56 -22.10 15.76 -16.30
CA LYS A 56 -22.38 16.45 -15.02
C LYS A 56 -21.43 17.63 -14.76
N GLN A 57 -21.14 18.42 -15.78
CA GLN A 57 -20.05 19.40 -15.76
C GLN A 57 -20.09 20.37 -14.57
N SER A 58 -21.28 20.89 -14.21
CA SER A 58 -21.45 21.79 -13.06
C SER A 58 -21.43 21.08 -11.71
N ALA A 59 -21.88 19.83 -11.63
CA ALA A 59 -21.99 19.08 -10.37
C ALA A 59 -20.73 18.27 -10.01
N ALA A 60 -20.02 17.78 -11.02
CA ALA A 60 -18.84 16.92 -10.88
C ALA A 60 -17.75 17.59 -10.02
N PHE A 61 -17.52 18.89 -10.22
CA PHE A 61 -16.52 19.64 -9.47
C PHE A 61 -17.11 20.45 -8.33
N ALA A 62 -18.39 20.82 -8.36
CA ALA A 62 -19.01 21.57 -7.27
C ALA A 62 -19.04 20.79 -5.95
N THR A 63 -19.08 19.45 -6.02
CA THR A 63 -19.11 18.56 -4.86
C THR A 63 -17.75 18.34 -4.21
N LEU A 64 -16.65 18.73 -4.86
CA LEU A 64 -15.29 18.57 -4.34
C LEU A 64 -14.88 19.75 -3.44
N TYR A 65 -14.21 19.43 -2.34
CA TYR A 65 -13.55 20.44 -1.51
C TYR A 65 -12.37 21.11 -2.27
N PRO A 66 -11.97 22.34 -1.92
CA PRO A 66 -10.85 23.01 -2.59
C PRO A 66 -9.56 22.18 -2.66
N GLY A 67 -9.16 21.54 -1.55
CA GLY A 67 -7.97 20.69 -1.53
C GLY A 67 -8.06 19.47 -2.45
N GLN A 68 -9.26 18.93 -2.65
CA GLN A 68 -9.52 17.81 -3.56
C GLN A 68 -9.41 18.23 -5.03
N LYS A 69 -9.85 19.45 -5.35
CA LYS A 69 -9.68 20.03 -6.69
C LYS A 69 -8.20 20.25 -7.02
N ASP A 70 -7.44 20.75 -6.05
CA ASP A 70 -6.00 20.93 -6.22
C ASP A 70 -5.27 19.59 -6.39
N GLU A 71 -5.63 18.57 -5.62
CA GLU A 71 -5.04 17.23 -5.72
C GLU A 71 -5.37 16.57 -7.07
N MET A 72 -6.64 16.62 -7.50
CA MET A 72 -7.05 16.14 -8.83
C MET A 72 -6.33 16.90 -9.95
N GLY A 73 -6.19 18.23 -9.83
CA GLY A 73 -5.46 19.03 -10.81
C GLY A 73 -4.00 18.61 -10.93
N ARG A 74 -3.31 18.36 -9.80
CA ARG A 74 -1.93 17.84 -9.80
C ARG A 74 -1.83 16.46 -10.43
N LEU A 75 -2.80 15.58 -10.16
CA LEU A 75 -2.85 14.26 -10.76
C LEU A 75 -2.99 14.35 -12.29
N LEU A 76 -3.88 15.20 -12.79
CA LEU A 76 -4.07 15.37 -14.24
C LEU A 76 -2.82 15.95 -14.91
N GLU A 77 -2.13 16.91 -14.27
CA GLU A 77 -0.86 17.43 -14.79
C GLU A 77 0.26 16.37 -14.74
N SER A 78 0.30 15.51 -13.71
CA SER A 78 1.19 14.35 -13.64
C SER A 78 0.94 13.40 -14.83
N ILE A 79 -0.33 13.02 -15.04
CA ILE A 79 -0.74 12.16 -16.16
C ILE A 79 -0.33 12.80 -17.49
N LYS A 80 -0.59 14.09 -17.66
CA LYS A 80 -0.22 14.84 -18.87
C LYS A 80 1.28 14.77 -19.13
N GLY A 81 2.09 14.99 -18.10
CA GLY A 81 3.55 14.93 -18.16
C GLY A 81 4.05 13.54 -18.56
N HIS A 82 3.51 12.49 -17.95
CA HIS A 82 3.90 11.11 -18.28
C HIS A 82 3.39 10.65 -19.64
N ALA A 83 2.18 11.04 -20.03
CA ALA A 83 1.63 10.79 -21.35
C ALA A 83 2.43 11.51 -22.45
N ALA A 84 2.90 12.74 -22.21
CA ALA A 84 3.76 13.46 -23.14
C ALA A 84 5.10 12.74 -23.35
N LYS A 85 5.71 12.21 -22.28
CA LYS A 85 6.93 11.40 -22.38
C LYS A 85 6.69 10.11 -23.16
N ALA A 86 5.59 9.41 -22.88
CA ALA A 86 5.22 8.20 -23.62
C ALA A 86 4.95 8.49 -25.11
N HIS A 87 4.26 9.60 -25.41
CA HIS A 87 4.04 10.07 -26.78
C HIS A 87 5.37 10.34 -27.51
N ASP A 88 6.28 11.10 -26.90
CA ASP A 88 7.61 11.40 -27.45
C ASP A 88 8.43 10.11 -27.68
N LEU A 89 8.38 9.15 -26.74
CA LEU A 89 9.02 7.84 -26.92
C LEU A 89 8.44 7.07 -28.13
N PHE A 90 7.12 7.03 -28.28
CA PHE A 90 6.49 6.39 -29.44
C PHE A 90 6.81 7.12 -30.74
N ASP A 91 6.75 8.44 -30.76
CA ASP A 91 7.05 9.27 -31.95
C ASP A 91 8.50 9.09 -32.42
N ARG A 92 9.47 9.10 -31.48
CA ARG A 92 10.88 8.84 -31.80
C ARG A 92 11.13 7.44 -32.32
N TYR A 93 10.39 6.45 -31.81
CA TYR A 93 10.47 5.07 -32.30
C TYR A 93 9.81 4.92 -33.69
N GLU A 94 8.67 5.57 -33.92
CA GLU A 94 8.00 5.62 -35.23
C GLU A 94 8.91 6.23 -36.30
N LYS A 95 9.60 7.33 -35.97
CA LYS A 95 10.56 8.02 -36.84
C LYS A 95 11.90 7.29 -37.01
N GLY A 96 12.09 6.15 -36.34
CA GLY A 96 13.34 5.39 -36.38
C GLY A 96 14.54 6.08 -35.71
N ILE A 97 14.31 7.13 -34.92
CA ILE A 97 15.34 7.83 -34.14
C ILE A 97 15.84 6.92 -33.01
N VAL A 98 14.93 6.13 -32.44
CA VAL A 98 15.25 4.99 -31.57
C VAL A 98 15.16 3.74 -32.44
N SER A 99 16.29 3.33 -33.01
CA SER A 99 16.35 2.29 -34.04
C SER A 99 15.61 0.99 -33.65
N ARG A 100 14.85 0.43 -34.60
CA ARG A 100 14.20 -0.90 -34.52
C ARG A 100 15.20 -2.07 -34.61
N THR A 101 16.41 -1.80 -35.07
CA THR A 101 17.49 -2.77 -35.20
C THR A 101 18.56 -2.41 -34.17
N HIS A 102 18.97 -3.40 -33.38
CA HIS A 102 20.23 -3.38 -32.62
C HIS A 102 21.49 -3.25 -33.50
N ASP A 103 21.35 -2.89 -34.78
CA ASP A 103 22.35 -3.01 -35.84
C ASP A 103 22.68 -1.68 -36.52
N VAL A 104 22.33 -0.56 -35.91
CA VAL A 104 23.12 0.66 -36.14
C VAL A 104 24.37 0.48 -35.30
N THR A 105 25.39 -0.17 -35.88
CA THR A 105 26.76 -0.07 -35.38
C THR A 105 27.14 1.41 -35.42
N PHE A 106 26.86 2.14 -34.32
CA PHE A 106 27.51 3.40 -34.07
C PHE A 106 29.00 3.09 -34.12
N ARG A 107 29.70 3.59 -35.15
CA ARG A 107 31.13 3.32 -35.41
C ARG A 107 32.04 3.66 -34.22
N PHE A 108 31.49 4.31 -33.20
CA PHE A 108 32.14 4.62 -31.95
C PHE A 108 31.24 4.18 -30.79
N GLY A 109 31.54 3.04 -30.17
CA GLY A 109 30.77 2.51 -29.03
C GLY A 109 30.65 3.48 -27.86
N TRP A 110 31.65 4.36 -27.66
CA TRP A 110 31.61 5.42 -26.65
C TRP A 110 30.57 6.51 -26.97
N ALA A 111 30.29 6.78 -28.25
CA ALA A 111 29.28 7.76 -28.67
C ALA A 111 27.86 7.21 -28.49
N ALA A 112 27.64 5.90 -28.70
CA ALA A 112 26.38 5.25 -28.36
C ALA A 112 26.16 5.23 -26.84
N GLN A 113 27.19 4.94 -26.06
CA GLN A 113 27.10 4.93 -24.60
C GLN A 113 26.89 6.35 -24.04
N MET A 114 27.54 7.37 -24.62
CA MET A 114 27.24 8.78 -24.32
C MET A 114 25.82 9.16 -24.75
N TRP A 115 25.38 8.79 -25.95
CA TRP A 115 24.03 9.06 -26.46
C TRP A 115 22.95 8.41 -25.58
N PHE A 116 23.11 7.14 -25.18
CA PHE A 116 22.19 6.46 -24.26
C PHE A 116 22.28 6.99 -22.82
N SER A 117 23.43 7.52 -22.38
CA SER A 117 23.56 8.18 -21.07
C SER A 117 23.00 9.61 -21.04
N LEU A 118 22.98 10.30 -22.19
CA LEU A 118 22.51 11.68 -22.36
C LEU A 118 21.03 11.75 -22.75
N VAL A 119 20.48 10.73 -23.42
CA VAL A 119 19.10 10.73 -23.92
C VAL A 119 18.16 10.03 -22.91
N GLU A 120 16.93 10.52 -22.80
CA GLU A 120 15.89 10.07 -21.86
C GLU A 120 15.34 8.65 -22.11
N ASN A 121 16.00 7.83 -22.93
CA ASN A 121 15.44 6.59 -23.50
C ASN A 121 16.06 5.30 -22.94
N SER A 122 16.67 5.33 -21.74
CA SER A 122 17.21 4.11 -21.12
C SER A 122 16.08 3.16 -20.70
N PRO A 123 16.30 1.84 -20.68
CA PRO A 123 15.32 0.87 -20.19
C PRO A 123 14.76 1.22 -18.81
N GLU A 124 15.60 1.75 -17.92
CA GLU A 124 15.24 2.18 -16.57
C GLU A 124 14.33 3.41 -16.60
N LYS A 125 14.56 4.37 -17.50
CA LYS A 125 13.69 5.55 -17.65
C LYS A 125 12.35 5.17 -18.26
N VAL A 126 12.33 4.27 -19.25
CA VAL A 126 11.07 3.72 -19.79
C VAL A 126 10.31 2.97 -18.70
N GLN A 127 11.00 2.19 -17.86
CA GLN A 127 10.41 1.52 -16.71
C GLN A 127 9.85 2.53 -15.68
N ALA A 128 10.57 3.61 -15.40
CA ALA A 128 10.10 4.67 -14.52
C ALA A 128 8.81 5.31 -15.06
N VAL A 129 8.77 5.69 -16.35
CA VAL A 129 7.56 6.23 -16.99
C VAL A 129 6.40 5.23 -16.91
N MET A 130 6.65 3.94 -17.14
CA MET A 130 5.63 2.91 -16.98
C MET A 130 5.08 2.84 -15.56
N ASP A 131 5.94 2.90 -14.55
CA ASP A 131 5.56 2.81 -13.15
C ASP A 131 4.82 4.07 -12.69
N ASP A 132 5.22 5.23 -13.17
CA ASP A 132 4.54 6.51 -12.93
C ASP A 132 3.13 6.53 -13.55
N ILE A 133 2.98 6.10 -14.82
CA ILE A 133 1.66 5.95 -15.48
C ILE A 133 0.75 5.00 -14.70
N GLU A 134 1.30 3.92 -14.16
CA GLU A 134 0.54 2.94 -13.39
C GLU A 134 0.14 3.48 -12.02
N VAL A 135 0.98 4.32 -11.39
CA VAL A 135 0.62 5.07 -10.19
C VAL A 135 -0.53 6.03 -10.50
N ASP A 136 -0.38 6.86 -11.52
CA ASP A 136 -1.40 7.84 -11.92
C ASP A 136 -2.74 7.17 -12.24
N ARG A 137 -2.72 6.04 -12.96
CA ARG A 137 -3.91 5.24 -13.27
C ARG A 137 -4.65 4.79 -12.00
N ARG A 138 -3.92 4.35 -10.97
CA ARG A 138 -4.52 3.93 -9.70
C ARG A 138 -5.18 5.10 -8.98
N TRP A 139 -4.46 6.21 -8.88
CA TRP A 139 -5.01 7.44 -8.28
C TRP A 139 -6.27 7.90 -9.01
N LEU A 140 -6.28 7.87 -10.35
CA LEU A 140 -7.46 8.22 -11.14
C LEU A 140 -8.64 7.27 -10.88
N CYS A 141 -8.37 5.96 -10.76
CA CYS A 141 -9.39 4.96 -10.44
C CYS A 141 -9.99 5.17 -9.03
N ASP A 142 -9.15 5.43 -8.04
CA ASP A 142 -9.58 5.73 -6.67
C ASP A 142 -10.43 7.01 -6.64
N TRP A 143 -10.02 8.03 -7.39
CA TRP A 143 -10.78 9.28 -7.54
C TRP A 143 -12.15 9.08 -8.21
N LEU A 144 -12.23 8.30 -9.28
CA LEU A 144 -13.51 7.98 -9.92
C LEU A 144 -14.46 7.24 -8.97
N THR A 145 -13.90 6.34 -8.15
CA THR A 145 -14.66 5.64 -7.12
C THR A 145 -15.18 6.61 -6.05
N PHE A 146 -14.32 7.53 -5.59
CA PHE A 146 -14.69 8.57 -4.63
C PHE A 146 -15.78 9.50 -5.18
N LEU A 147 -15.65 9.95 -6.43
CA LEU A 147 -16.63 10.81 -7.09
C LEU A 147 -18.01 10.15 -7.23
N ASN A 148 -18.03 8.87 -7.62
CA ASN A 148 -19.27 8.10 -7.71
C ASN A 148 -19.93 7.95 -6.33
N ALA A 149 -19.15 7.67 -5.28
CA ALA A 149 -19.67 7.58 -3.91
C ALA A 149 -20.20 8.93 -3.41
N ALA A 150 -19.49 10.03 -3.65
CA ALA A 150 -19.90 11.38 -3.25
C ALA A 150 -21.21 11.80 -3.92
N ILE A 151 -21.42 11.45 -5.20
CA ILE A 151 -22.69 11.71 -5.89
C ILE A 151 -23.83 10.90 -5.29
N LEU A 152 -23.63 9.62 -4.97
CA LEU A 152 -24.67 8.79 -4.36
C LEU A 152 -25.09 9.35 -2.99
N VAL A 153 -24.13 9.73 -2.14
CA VAL A 153 -24.42 10.31 -0.83
C VAL A 153 -25.17 11.65 -0.97
N ASN A 154 -24.74 12.51 -1.90
CA ASN A 154 -25.39 13.79 -2.12
C ASN A 154 -26.78 13.66 -2.77
N GLY A 155 -27.00 12.67 -3.63
CA GLY A 155 -28.30 12.36 -4.23
C GLY A 155 -29.32 11.91 -3.17
N VAL A 156 -28.91 10.99 -2.27
CA VAL A 156 -29.75 10.52 -1.16
C VAL A 156 -30.12 11.66 -0.19
N ASN A 157 -29.17 12.58 0.06
CA ASN A 157 -29.42 13.75 0.91
C ASN A 157 -30.31 14.82 0.25
N GLN A 158 -30.44 14.83 -1.08
CA GLN A 158 -31.37 15.73 -1.78
C GLN A 158 -32.79 15.19 -1.81
N GLU A 159 -33.00 13.89 -1.99
CA GLU A 159 -34.33 13.27 -1.99
C GLU A 159 -34.98 13.27 -0.59
N SER A 160 -34.18 13.28 0.47
CA SER A 160 -34.64 13.29 1.86
C SER A 160 -34.95 14.68 2.41
N ARG A 161 -34.76 15.77 1.65
CA ARG A 161 -35.28 17.08 2.05
C ARG A 161 -36.81 17.06 1.88
N PRO A 162 -37.60 17.16 2.97
CA PRO A 162 -39.04 17.21 2.86
C PRO A 162 -39.40 18.38 1.94
N LYS A 163 -40.13 18.08 0.86
CA LYS A 163 -40.71 19.11 -0.01
C LYS A 163 -41.41 20.10 0.91
N LYS A 164 -40.89 21.34 0.93
CA LYS A 164 -41.48 22.44 1.70
C LYS A 164 -42.98 22.40 1.40
N PRO A 165 -43.86 22.22 2.41
CA PRO A 165 -45.28 22.05 2.16
C PRO A 165 -45.75 23.22 1.30
N ALA A 166 -46.50 22.89 0.24
CA ALA A 166 -47.05 23.89 -0.67
C ALA A 166 -47.74 24.98 0.17
N PRO A 167 -47.52 26.28 -0.14
CA PRO A 167 -48.17 27.35 0.58
C PRO A 167 -49.67 27.12 0.49
N ILE A 168 -50.30 26.81 1.63
CA ILE A 168 -51.74 26.67 1.73
C ILE A 168 -52.32 28.02 1.30
N ALA A 169 -53.10 27.99 0.22
CA ALA A 169 -53.81 29.14 -0.30
C ALA A 169 -54.78 29.66 0.79
N GLY A 170 -54.38 30.74 1.46
CA GLY A 170 -55.27 31.51 2.31
C GLY A 170 -56.27 32.30 1.45
N PRO A 171 -57.49 32.51 1.96
CA PRO A 171 -58.54 33.19 1.21
C PRO A 171 -58.20 34.67 0.99
N ALA A 172 -58.58 35.15 -0.19
CA ALA A 172 -58.44 36.51 -0.66
C ALA A 172 -59.00 37.53 0.36
N LYS A 173 -58.18 38.51 0.72
CA LYS A 173 -58.65 39.79 1.25
C LYS A 173 -58.14 40.92 0.37
N ASP A 174 -59.09 41.52 -0.32
CA ASP A 174 -59.08 42.90 -0.78
C ASP A 174 -58.59 43.84 0.32
N SER A 175 -57.64 44.74 -0.01
CA SER A 175 -57.84 46.20 0.08
C SER A 175 -56.55 47.01 -0.09
N LYS A 176 -56.60 47.90 -1.08
CA LYS A 176 -56.23 49.33 -1.08
C LYS A 176 -54.83 49.80 -0.61
N LYS A 177 -54.08 50.30 -1.62
CA LYS A 177 -53.81 51.74 -1.92
C LYS A 177 -53.05 52.62 -0.90
N GLY A 178 -51.91 53.15 -1.38
CA GLY A 178 -51.23 54.41 -0.97
C GLY A 178 -50.18 54.19 0.14
N ASP A 179 -48.96 54.73 0.14
CA ASP A 179 -48.55 56.07 -0.26
C ASP A 179 -47.01 56.21 -0.32
N LYS A 180 -46.57 57.32 -0.93
CA LYS A 180 -45.19 57.81 -1.04
C LYS A 180 -44.67 58.42 0.28
N ALA A 181 -43.39 58.25 0.58
CA ALA A 181 -42.44 59.31 1.03
C ALA A 181 -41.05 58.66 1.25
N LYS A 182 -39.96 59.05 0.57
CA LYS A 182 -39.09 60.24 0.75
C LYS A 182 -38.47 60.37 2.16
N GLY A 183 -37.13 60.29 2.19
CA GLY A 183 -36.27 61.17 2.99
C GLY A 183 -35.59 60.54 4.21
N GLY A 184 -34.27 60.72 4.33
CA GLY A 184 -33.59 60.57 5.62
C GLY A 184 -32.12 60.19 5.59
N SER A 185 -31.26 61.08 5.10
CA SER A 185 -29.82 61.07 5.36
C SER A 185 -29.49 61.26 6.85
N SER A 186 -28.47 60.54 7.36
CA SER A 186 -27.46 61.04 8.32
C SER A 186 -26.35 59.99 8.39
N ALA A 187 -25.15 60.19 7.84
CA ALA A 187 -24.06 61.08 8.26
C ALA A 187 -23.56 60.79 9.69
N SER A 188 -22.40 60.14 9.80
CA SER A 188 -21.26 60.64 10.59
C SER A 188 -20.03 59.70 10.60
N PRO A 189 -18.83 60.23 10.93
CA PRO A 189 -17.58 59.90 10.24
C PRO A 189 -16.52 59.27 11.16
N GLY A 190 -15.38 58.86 10.59
CA GLY A 190 -14.21 58.51 11.42
C GLY A 190 -13.00 57.93 10.69
N LYS A 191 -12.34 58.75 9.87
CA LYS A 191 -10.94 58.53 9.43
C LYS A 191 -10.02 58.43 10.66
N LYS A 192 -9.17 57.41 10.74
CA LYS A 192 -7.80 57.55 11.27
C LYS A 192 -6.80 56.72 10.47
N ASN A 193 -5.91 57.47 9.81
CA ASN A 193 -4.66 57.04 9.20
C ASN A 193 -3.77 56.37 10.26
N ASN A 194 -3.24 55.19 9.97
CA ASN A 194 -2.05 54.67 10.64
C ASN A 194 -0.88 54.68 9.67
N SER A 195 0.09 55.51 10.01
CA SER A 195 1.39 55.70 9.39
C SER A 195 2.25 54.41 9.43
N PRO A 196 3.19 54.23 8.48
CA PRO A 196 4.12 53.10 8.52
C PRO A 196 5.18 53.36 9.60
N THR A 197 5.15 52.56 10.66
CA THR A 197 6.21 52.57 11.69
C THR A 197 7.44 51.86 11.14
N SER A 198 8.51 52.63 11.02
CA SER A 198 9.88 52.19 10.75
C SER A 198 10.27 50.96 11.58
N LEU A 199 10.55 49.85 10.88
CA LEU A 199 11.19 48.66 11.43
C LEU A 199 12.62 48.99 11.84
N LYS A 200 12.82 49.35 13.11
CA LYS A 200 14.13 49.29 13.74
C LYS A 200 14.59 47.83 13.74
N GLN A 201 15.70 47.56 13.05
CA GLN A 201 16.41 46.30 13.10
C GLN A 201 16.75 45.95 14.56
N PRO A 202 16.35 44.78 15.08
CA PRO A 202 16.80 44.34 16.38
C PRO A 202 18.29 43.98 16.31
N ASN A 203 19.03 44.52 17.28
CA ASN A 203 20.41 44.18 17.62
C ASN A 203 20.66 42.67 17.57
N PRO A 204 21.86 42.21 17.15
CA PRO A 204 22.23 40.79 17.15
C PRO A 204 22.43 40.31 18.59
N ALA A 205 21.33 39.95 19.25
CA ALA A 205 21.34 39.35 20.56
C ALA A 205 21.94 37.94 20.49
N ALA A 206 22.89 37.70 21.39
CA ALA A 206 23.56 36.45 21.76
C ALA A 206 22.91 35.16 21.21
N ARG A 207 23.71 34.40 20.45
CA ARG A 207 23.41 33.03 20.01
C ARG A 207 22.95 32.20 21.21
N ARG A 208 21.69 31.79 21.22
CA ARG A 208 21.16 30.82 22.18
C ARG A 208 22.03 29.55 22.10
N PRO A 209 22.51 29.01 23.23
CA PRO A 209 23.21 27.73 23.22
C PRO A 209 22.29 26.66 22.62
N SER A 210 22.84 25.90 21.67
CA SER A 210 22.14 24.80 21.00
C SER A 210 21.55 23.86 22.05
N LEU A 211 20.23 23.69 22.01
CA LEU A 211 19.52 22.71 22.83
C LEU A 211 20.20 21.36 22.63
N SER A 212 20.71 20.79 23.74
CA SER A 212 21.37 19.50 23.74
C SER A 212 20.48 18.46 23.06
N PRO A 213 21.03 17.60 22.19
CA PRO A 213 20.24 16.61 21.46
C PRO A 213 19.50 15.72 22.46
N SER A 214 18.16 15.73 22.40
CA SER A 214 17.33 14.86 23.22
C SER A 214 17.79 13.42 23.07
N PRO A 215 17.92 12.65 24.17
CA PRO A 215 18.38 11.28 24.11
C PRO A 215 17.51 10.48 23.14
N ALA A 216 18.15 9.68 22.29
CA ALA A 216 17.44 8.83 21.35
C ALA A 216 16.45 7.94 22.13
N PRO A 217 15.19 7.84 21.69
CA PRO A 217 14.19 7.06 22.40
C PRO A 217 14.67 5.61 22.60
N PRO A 218 14.35 4.98 23.74
CA PRO A 218 14.83 3.65 24.08
C PRO A 218 14.47 2.65 22.98
N LYS A 219 15.43 1.79 22.66
CA LYS A 219 15.25 0.72 21.67
C LYS A 219 14.12 -0.20 22.15
N ARG A 220 13.01 -0.22 21.41
CA ARG A 220 11.86 -1.10 21.68
C ARG A 220 11.97 -2.38 20.87
N ASP A 221 11.79 -3.52 21.53
CA ASP A 221 11.64 -4.81 20.87
C ASP A 221 10.17 -5.11 20.57
N TYR A 222 9.94 -5.72 19.41
CA TYR A 222 8.62 -6.01 18.86
C TYR A 222 8.24 -7.48 19.06
N LYS A 223 6.94 -7.74 19.24
CA LYS A 223 6.34 -9.07 19.36
C LYS A 223 5.43 -9.31 18.15
N ILE A 224 5.62 -10.44 17.47
CA ILE A 224 4.90 -10.75 16.22
C ILE A 224 4.08 -12.03 16.37
N LEU A 225 2.85 -12.02 15.83
CA LEU A 225 2.01 -13.20 15.68
C LEU A 225 1.64 -13.41 14.21
N PHE A 226 1.98 -14.57 13.65
CA PHE A 226 1.52 -15.00 12.33
C PHE A 226 0.22 -15.80 12.46
N VAL A 227 -0.80 -15.45 11.69
CA VAL A 227 -2.11 -16.11 11.77
C VAL A 227 -2.54 -16.62 10.41
N ASP A 228 -2.87 -17.92 10.34
CA ASP A 228 -3.58 -18.53 9.23
C ASP A 228 -4.79 -19.33 9.78
N PRO A 229 -5.61 -19.99 8.95
CA PRO A 229 -6.82 -20.66 9.43
C PRO A 229 -6.57 -21.76 10.46
N ASN A 230 -5.55 -22.60 10.24
CA ASN A 230 -5.40 -23.88 10.95
C ASN A 230 -4.11 -24.00 11.77
N ASN A 231 -3.15 -23.07 11.65
CA ASN A 231 -1.84 -23.13 12.29
C ASN A 231 -1.02 -24.39 12.00
N GLU A 232 -1.06 -24.84 10.75
CA GLU A 232 -0.36 -26.03 10.29
C GLU A 232 0.68 -25.71 9.21
N GLY A 233 0.48 -24.63 8.43
CA GLY A 233 1.25 -24.36 7.21
C GLY A 233 1.93 -22.99 7.21
N ARG A 234 1.30 -22.00 6.59
CA ARG A 234 1.90 -20.70 6.27
C ARG A 234 2.34 -19.94 7.52
N SER A 235 1.51 -19.92 8.56
CA SER A 235 1.81 -19.23 9.83
C SER A 235 3.03 -19.82 10.52
N VAL A 236 3.13 -21.15 10.54
CA VAL A 236 4.26 -21.88 11.13
C VAL A 236 5.54 -21.67 10.31
N ALA A 237 5.46 -21.74 8.97
CA ALA A 237 6.59 -21.52 8.09
C ALA A 237 7.13 -20.09 8.18
N ALA A 238 6.25 -19.08 8.30
CA ALA A 238 6.65 -17.70 8.48
C ALA A 238 7.34 -17.48 9.83
N GLU A 239 6.82 -18.04 10.93
CA GLU A 239 7.47 -17.99 12.24
C GLU A 239 8.87 -18.62 12.20
N ALA A 240 8.98 -19.83 11.65
CA ALA A 240 10.24 -20.55 11.53
C ALA A 240 11.27 -19.73 10.74
N PHE A 241 10.84 -19.10 9.65
CA PHE A 241 11.70 -18.26 8.84
C PHE A 241 12.14 -16.98 9.58
N THR A 242 11.24 -16.33 10.32
CA THR A 242 11.60 -15.18 11.16
C THR A 242 12.62 -15.56 12.24
N LYS A 243 12.51 -16.74 12.87
CA LYS A 243 13.51 -17.24 13.82
C LYS A 243 14.87 -17.47 13.18
N LEU A 244 14.91 -18.06 11.98
CA LEU A 244 16.14 -18.23 11.21
C LEU A 244 16.82 -16.89 10.91
N LEU A 245 16.05 -15.88 10.48
CA LEU A 245 16.57 -14.52 10.26
C LEU A 245 17.08 -13.87 11.54
N GLY A 246 16.42 -14.14 12.68
CA GLY A 246 16.83 -13.62 13.97
C GLY A 246 18.17 -14.18 14.45
N GLU A 247 18.37 -15.49 14.35
CA GLU A 247 19.67 -16.12 14.65
C GLU A 247 20.76 -15.63 13.70
N LEU A 248 20.47 -15.57 12.39
CA LEU A 248 21.40 -15.06 11.39
C LEU A 248 21.84 -13.63 11.70
N THR A 249 20.89 -12.75 12.02
CA THR A 249 21.16 -11.34 12.32
C THR A 249 21.97 -11.21 13.60
N ARG A 250 21.60 -11.90 14.68
CA ARG A 250 22.31 -11.85 15.97
C ARG A 250 23.75 -12.36 15.86
N ARG A 251 23.98 -13.45 15.12
CA ARG A 251 25.33 -14.01 14.92
C ARG A 251 26.22 -13.14 14.05
N ALA A 252 25.63 -12.35 13.15
CA ALA A 252 26.35 -11.35 12.38
C ALA A 252 26.50 -10.00 13.11
N ASN A 253 26.26 -9.95 14.43
CA ASN A 253 26.25 -8.73 15.24
C ASN A 253 25.32 -7.62 14.70
N GLY A 254 24.27 -8.01 13.98
CA GLY A 254 23.25 -7.10 13.45
C GLY A 254 22.21 -6.72 14.49
N ASP A 255 21.50 -5.63 14.23
CA ASP A 255 20.41 -5.14 15.08
C ASP A 255 19.14 -5.97 14.84
N TRP A 256 18.75 -6.79 15.83
CA TRP A 256 17.54 -7.60 15.79
C TRP A 256 16.52 -7.11 16.82
N ARG A 257 15.41 -6.55 16.33
CA ARG A 257 14.39 -5.87 17.15
C ARG A 257 13.15 -6.72 17.44
N ILE A 258 13.21 -8.04 17.31
CA ILE A 258 12.05 -8.91 17.59
C ILE A 258 12.33 -9.73 18.84
N ALA A 259 11.58 -9.45 19.91
CA ALA A 259 11.65 -10.19 21.16
C ALA A 259 11.22 -11.65 20.96
N PHE A 260 10.06 -11.86 20.32
CA PHE A 260 9.61 -13.19 19.91
C PHE A 260 8.61 -13.14 18.76
N ALA A 261 8.60 -14.22 17.98
CA ALA A 261 7.65 -14.47 16.91
C ALA A 261 6.90 -15.79 17.19
N HIS A 262 5.59 -15.74 17.04
CA HIS A 262 4.68 -16.84 17.30
C HIS A 262 3.74 -17.06 16.12
N SER A 263 3.05 -18.20 16.11
CA SER A 263 1.95 -18.48 15.19
C SER A 263 0.72 -19.03 15.91
N ALA A 264 -0.45 -18.83 15.31
CA ALA A 264 -1.74 -19.30 15.79
C ALA A 264 -2.75 -19.47 14.64
N GLY A 265 -3.85 -20.17 14.92
CA GLY A 265 -4.87 -20.58 13.97
C GLY A 265 -6.19 -19.89 14.28
N PHE A 266 -6.80 -19.24 13.29
CA PHE A 266 -8.07 -18.55 13.49
C PHE A 266 -9.22 -19.52 13.83
N PHE A 267 -9.26 -20.68 13.17
CA PHE A 267 -10.31 -21.70 13.35
C PHE A 267 -9.79 -22.92 14.11
N VAL A 268 -9.02 -22.70 15.18
CA VAL A 268 -8.45 -23.77 16.03
C VAL A 268 -8.92 -23.60 17.47
N LYS A 269 -9.47 -24.67 18.07
CA LYS A 269 -9.97 -24.64 19.45
C LYS A 269 -8.85 -24.76 20.49
N ALA A 270 -7.92 -25.70 20.32
CA ALA A 270 -6.90 -25.99 21.33
C ALA A 270 -6.11 -24.73 21.73
N ARG A 271 -6.07 -24.43 23.03
CA ARG A 271 -5.38 -23.25 23.61
C ARG A 271 -5.92 -21.90 23.13
N GLY A 272 -7.07 -21.85 22.46
CA GLY A 272 -7.79 -20.62 22.15
C GLY A 272 -8.90 -20.36 23.17
N ASP A 273 -9.11 -19.09 23.51
CA ASP A 273 -10.09 -18.64 24.53
C ASP A 273 -11.07 -17.57 23.97
N CYS A 274 -11.16 -17.50 22.63
CA CYS A 274 -12.06 -16.63 21.88
C CYS A 274 -12.87 -17.40 20.81
N THR A 275 -12.99 -18.72 20.92
CA THR A 275 -13.71 -19.57 19.94
C THR A 275 -15.19 -19.20 19.85
N ASP A 276 -15.81 -18.89 20.99
CA ASP A 276 -17.19 -18.43 21.11
C ASP A 276 -17.43 -17.10 20.36
N VAL A 277 -16.49 -16.17 20.47
CA VAL A 277 -16.55 -14.88 19.76
C VAL A 277 -16.36 -15.08 18.26
N ILE A 278 -15.39 -15.91 17.87
CA ILE A 278 -15.10 -16.24 16.47
C ILE A 278 -16.32 -16.90 15.80
N GLU A 279 -17.01 -17.80 16.49
CA GLU A 279 -18.17 -18.50 15.96
C GLU A 279 -19.33 -17.54 15.65
N GLY A 280 -19.51 -16.52 16.50
CA GLY A 280 -20.55 -15.49 16.40
C GLY A 280 -20.20 -14.27 15.56
N LEU A 281 -19.05 -14.23 14.87
CA LEU A 281 -18.70 -13.09 14.01
C LEU A 281 -19.66 -12.94 12.83
N ASP A 282 -19.99 -11.69 12.51
CA ASP A 282 -20.66 -11.33 11.26
C ASP A 282 -19.65 -11.29 10.10
N TYR A 283 -19.39 -12.44 9.49
CA TYR A 283 -18.40 -12.57 8.41
C TYR A 283 -18.83 -11.79 7.16
N SER A 284 -17.88 -11.12 6.49
CA SER A 284 -18.18 -10.37 5.25
C SER A 284 -18.72 -11.26 4.14
N TYR A 285 -18.31 -12.53 4.12
CA TYR A 285 -18.82 -13.55 3.21
C TYR A 285 -18.98 -14.86 3.96
N LYS A 286 -20.02 -15.64 3.66
CA LYS A 286 -20.23 -16.97 4.27
C LYS A 286 -19.02 -17.89 4.08
N SER A 287 -18.36 -17.81 2.92
CA SER A 287 -17.14 -18.57 2.61
C SER A 287 -15.91 -18.20 3.46
N PHE A 288 -15.99 -17.10 4.23
CA PHE A 288 -14.91 -16.69 5.14
C PHE A 288 -14.96 -17.45 6.47
N LYS A 289 -16.13 -18.00 6.83
CA LYS A 289 -16.30 -18.90 7.97
C LYS A 289 -15.89 -20.31 7.56
N LEU A 290 -14.82 -20.82 8.16
CA LEU A 290 -14.36 -22.19 7.99
C LEU A 290 -14.78 -23.03 9.21
N PRO A 291 -14.88 -24.36 9.07
CA PRO A 291 -15.12 -25.23 10.21
C PRO A 291 -13.95 -25.17 11.18
N PHE A 292 -14.25 -25.17 12.48
CA PHE A 292 -13.22 -25.28 13.52
C PHE A 292 -12.55 -26.65 13.49
N LYS A 293 -11.23 -26.65 13.67
CA LYS A 293 -10.45 -27.82 14.05
C LYS A 293 -10.23 -27.85 15.55
N ASP A 294 -10.12 -29.05 16.12
CA ASP A 294 -9.84 -29.18 17.55
C ASP A 294 -8.43 -28.71 17.91
N GLY A 295 -7.48 -28.74 16.97
CA GLY A 295 -6.08 -28.36 17.17
C GLY A 295 -5.20 -29.58 17.46
N GLY A 296 -3.99 -29.37 17.96
CA GLY A 296 -3.08 -30.48 18.27
C GLY A 296 -2.41 -31.12 17.05
N ALA A 297 -2.64 -30.61 15.84
CA ALA A 297 -2.05 -31.13 14.62
C ALA A 297 -0.57 -30.73 14.52
N SER A 298 0.26 -31.61 13.96
CA SER A 298 1.65 -31.28 13.65
C SER A 298 1.73 -30.38 12.40
N PRO A 299 2.79 -29.55 12.27
CA PRO A 299 2.99 -28.74 11.08
C PRO A 299 3.08 -29.56 9.79
N THR A 300 2.65 -28.97 8.69
CA THR A 300 2.73 -29.58 7.35
C THR A 300 4.19 -29.86 6.99
N LYS A 301 4.54 -31.15 6.89
CA LYS A 301 5.91 -31.61 6.58
C LYS A 301 6.45 -30.98 5.29
N ALA A 302 5.63 -30.87 4.24
CA ALA A 302 6.01 -30.27 2.97
C ALA A 302 6.35 -28.77 3.09
N ALA A 303 5.61 -28.01 3.93
CA ALA A 303 5.89 -26.61 4.19
C ALA A 303 7.23 -26.42 4.92
N LEU A 304 7.50 -27.24 5.95
CA LEU A 304 8.78 -27.21 6.67
C LEU A 304 9.94 -27.66 5.78
N ALA A 305 9.76 -28.70 4.96
CA ALA A 305 10.75 -29.15 3.99
C ALA A 305 11.10 -28.06 2.97
N ALA A 306 10.11 -27.32 2.44
CA ALA A 306 10.34 -26.20 1.53
C ALA A 306 11.15 -25.05 2.17
N LEU A 307 11.04 -24.86 3.49
CA LEU A 307 11.85 -23.90 4.22
C LEU A 307 13.26 -24.44 4.52
N PHE A 308 13.33 -25.57 5.23
CA PHE A 308 14.56 -26.08 5.82
C PHE A 308 15.41 -26.85 4.82
N ASP A 309 14.86 -27.60 3.88
CA ASP A 309 15.69 -28.38 2.95
C ASP A 309 16.25 -27.51 1.79
N ASN A 310 16.16 -26.19 1.90
CA ASN A 310 16.77 -25.22 1.01
C ASN A 310 18.22 -24.94 1.44
N THR A 311 19.17 -25.29 0.59
CA THR A 311 20.62 -25.15 0.83
C THR A 311 21.06 -23.70 1.09
N ALA A 312 20.32 -22.71 0.58
CA ALA A 312 20.63 -21.29 0.82
C ALA A 312 20.44 -20.86 2.30
N TYR A 313 19.81 -21.70 3.12
CA TYR A 313 19.57 -21.47 4.54
C TYR A 313 20.19 -22.58 5.41
N ASP A 314 21.20 -23.29 4.92
CA ASP A 314 21.84 -24.38 5.65
C ASP A 314 22.84 -23.87 6.71
N TYR A 315 22.27 -23.35 7.79
CA TYR A 315 23.02 -22.75 8.88
C TYR A 315 23.25 -23.75 10.03
N PRO A 316 24.34 -23.66 10.81
CA PRO A 316 24.57 -24.54 11.96
C PRO A 316 23.44 -24.49 13.01
N PHE A 317 22.78 -23.34 13.16
CA PHE A 317 21.68 -23.12 14.10
C PHE A 317 20.30 -23.50 13.56
N LYS A 318 20.22 -24.01 12.33
CA LYS A 318 18.98 -24.42 11.68
C LYS A 318 18.29 -25.59 12.39
N LYS A 319 19.08 -26.58 12.84
CA LYS A 319 18.57 -27.81 13.45
C LYS A 319 17.75 -27.53 14.74
N PRO A 320 18.26 -26.76 15.73
CA PRO A 320 17.46 -26.39 16.91
C PRO A 320 16.12 -25.72 16.56
N ILE A 321 16.09 -24.81 15.59
CA ILE A 321 14.86 -24.14 15.15
C ILE A 321 13.91 -25.14 14.47
N ARG A 322 14.44 -26.04 13.63
CA ARG A 322 13.65 -27.10 12.99
C ARG A 322 13.00 -28.01 14.02
N ASP A 323 13.77 -28.44 15.02
CA ASP A 323 13.30 -29.34 16.07
C ASP A 323 12.21 -28.66 16.92
N GLU A 324 12.45 -27.40 17.33
CA GLU A 324 11.47 -26.59 18.05
C GLU A 324 10.16 -26.45 17.26
N ILE A 325 10.24 -26.05 15.99
CA ILE A 325 9.08 -25.82 15.13
C ILE A 325 8.31 -27.12 14.85
N THR A 326 9.02 -28.23 14.62
CA THR A 326 8.41 -29.54 14.31
C THR A 326 7.67 -30.12 15.51
N ALA A 327 8.15 -29.85 16.73
CA ALA A 327 7.50 -30.28 17.96
C ALA A 327 6.21 -29.51 18.30
N ARG A 328 6.01 -28.32 17.70
CA ARG A 328 4.81 -27.51 17.98
C ARG A 328 3.55 -28.20 17.49
N LYS A 329 2.44 -27.86 18.14
CA LYS A 329 1.11 -28.30 17.77
C LYS A 329 0.24 -27.10 17.43
N SER A 330 -0.67 -27.26 16.48
CA SER A 330 -1.60 -26.21 16.09
C SER A 330 -2.41 -25.73 17.30
N ARG A 331 -2.53 -24.40 17.42
CA ARG A 331 -3.21 -23.73 18.53
C ARG A 331 -4.09 -22.57 18.06
N GLY A 332 -5.12 -22.28 18.83
CA GLY A 332 -6.05 -21.17 18.63
C GLY A 332 -5.49 -19.81 19.03
N LEU A 333 -6.28 -18.79 18.75
CA LEU A 333 -6.02 -17.40 19.14
C LEU A 333 -6.39 -17.17 20.60
N ARG A 334 -5.61 -16.33 21.27
CA ARG A 334 -5.88 -15.88 22.64
C ARG A 334 -6.49 -14.48 22.63
N ARG A 335 -7.37 -14.19 23.58
CA ARG A 335 -8.08 -12.93 23.75
C ARG A 335 -7.13 -11.76 23.99
N ASP A 336 -6.06 -12.02 24.74
CA ASP A 336 -5.01 -11.04 25.06
C ASP A 336 -4.04 -10.76 23.90
N MET A 337 -4.20 -11.40 22.73
CA MET A 337 -3.23 -11.28 21.64
C MET A 337 -3.06 -9.83 21.15
N PHE A 338 -4.14 -9.04 21.11
CA PHE A 338 -4.05 -7.66 20.64
C PHE A 338 -3.29 -6.76 21.62
N ALA A 339 -3.26 -7.09 22.91
CA ALA A 339 -2.45 -6.39 23.91
C ALA A 339 -1.01 -6.92 23.94
N MET A 340 -0.83 -8.23 23.73
CA MET A 340 0.48 -8.89 23.80
C MET A 340 1.38 -8.55 22.59
N TYR A 341 0.86 -8.62 21.37
CA TYR A 341 1.64 -8.50 20.14
C TYR A 341 1.63 -7.07 19.59
N ASP A 342 2.75 -6.62 19.04
CA ASP A 342 2.83 -5.35 18.31
C ASP A 342 2.21 -5.51 16.91
N TYR A 343 2.52 -6.63 16.25
CA TYR A 343 2.08 -6.95 14.90
C TYR A 343 1.40 -8.32 14.85
N ILE A 344 0.25 -8.38 14.19
CA ILE A 344 -0.48 -9.60 13.83
C ILE A 344 -0.50 -9.68 12.32
N LEU A 345 0.23 -10.64 11.75
CA LEU A 345 0.46 -10.78 10.32
C LEU A 345 -0.39 -11.93 9.77
N VAL A 346 -1.19 -11.63 8.75
CA VAL A 346 -2.07 -12.60 8.07
C VAL A 346 -1.68 -12.75 6.60
N PHE A 347 -2.20 -13.78 5.92
CA PHE A 347 -1.74 -14.16 4.57
C PHE A 347 -2.74 -13.82 3.47
N THR A 348 -4.02 -13.64 3.82
CA THR A 348 -5.10 -13.37 2.86
C THR A 348 -6.01 -12.23 3.29
N SER A 349 -6.68 -11.59 2.34
CA SER A 349 -7.64 -10.50 2.63
C SER A 349 -8.78 -10.99 3.52
N ARG A 350 -9.19 -12.26 3.35
CA ARG A 350 -10.12 -12.94 4.26
C ARG A 350 -9.63 -12.97 5.69
N GLU A 351 -8.39 -13.41 5.90
CA GLU A 351 -7.83 -13.52 7.25
C GLU A 351 -7.66 -12.15 7.91
N HIS A 352 -7.37 -11.12 7.10
CA HIS A 352 -7.29 -9.73 7.57
C HIS A 352 -8.64 -9.25 8.07
N ASP A 353 -9.68 -9.37 7.25
CA ASP A 353 -11.07 -9.02 7.61
C ASP A 353 -11.51 -9.77 8.88
N ASN A 354 -11.30 -11.08 8.93
CA ASN A 354 -11.64 -11.92 10.07
C ASN A 354 -10.97 -11.45 11.38
N ILE A 355 -9.68 -11.09 11.34
CA ILE A 355 -8.96 -10.61 12.54
C ILE A 355 -9.42 -9.20 12.93
N ILE A 356 -9.74 -8.32 11.98
CA ILE A 356 -10.27 -6.98 12.28
C ILE A 356 -11.64 -7.10 12.97
N LYS A 357 -12.52 -7.95 12.44
CA LYS A 357 -13.84 -8.23 13.05
C LYS A 357 -13.72 -8.88 14.41
N LEU A 358 -12.79 -9.81 14.59
CA LEU A 358 -12.49 -10.39 15.90
C LEU A 358 -12.03 -9.32 16.90
N LYS A 359 -11.16 -8.39 16.49
CA LYS A 359 -10.71 -7.27 17.34
C LYS A 359 -11.88 -6.43 17.83
N GLN A 360 -12.78 -6.05 16.92
CA GLN A 360 -13.96 -5.25 17.21
C GLN A 360 -14.92 -6.00 18.16
N ALA A 361 -15.21 -7.26 17.86
CA ALA A 361 -16.10 -8.08 18.68
C ALA A 361 -15.54 -8.33 20.09
N LEU A 362 -14.22 -8.51 20.24
CA LEU A 362 -13.59 -8.63 21.55
C LEU A 362 -13.67 -7.35 22.37
N LEU A 363 -13.42 -6.18 21.76
CA LEU A 363 -13.55 -4.90 22.43
C LEU A 363 -15.00 -4.59 22.84
N GLN A 364 -15.97 -5.01 22.03
CA GLN A 364 -17.39 -4.86 22.35
C GLN A 364 -17.82 -5.80 23.47
N LYS A 365 -17.37 -7.06 23.45
CA LYS A 365 -17.76 -8.08 24.44
C LYS A 365 -17.03 -7.92 25.78
N TYR A 366 -15.80 -7.42 25.75
CA TYR A 366 -14.95 -7.25 26.93
C TYR A 366 -14.42 -5.80 26.98
N PRO A 367 -15.21 -4.84 27.49
CA PRO A 367 -14.81 -3.44 27.56
C PRO A 367 -13.53 -3.20 28.36
N ASP A 368 -13.24 -4.05 29.35
CA ASP A 368 -12.04 -3.99 30.18
C ASP A 368 -10.77 -4.50 29.46
N LEU A 369 -10.90 -5.00 28.22
CA LEU A 369 -9.76 -5.43 27.42
C LEU A 369 -8.99 -4.21 26.89
N GLU A 370 -8.05 -3.72 27.70
CA GLU A 370 -7.18 -2.62 27.30
C GLU A 370 -6.15 -3.09 26.24
N ILE A 371 -6.17 -2.43 25.09
CA ILE A 371 -5.15 -2.61 24.04
C ILE A 371 -4.23 -1.39 24.09
N PRO A 372 -2.97 -1.55 24.55
CA PRO A 372 -2.04 -0.43 24.61
C PRO A 372 -1.82 0.22 23.25
N ARG A 373 -1.61 1.54 23.24
CA ARG A 373 -1.39 2.29 21.99
C ARG A 373 -0.22 1.69 21.20
N GLY A 374 -0.48 1.40 19.92
CA GLY A 374 0.51 0.81 19.02
C GLY A 374 0.66 -0.71 19.10
N LYS A 375 -0.16 -1.41 19.91
CA LYS A 375 -0.27 -2.88 19.91
C LYS A 375 -1.40 -3.37 19.01
N GLY A 376 -1.34 -4.65 18.66
CA GLY A 376 -2.37 -5.34 17.90
C GLY A 376 -2.60 -4.75 16.51
N ARG A 377 -1.53 -4.31 15.82
CA ARG A 377 -1.61 -3.85 14.42
C ARG A 377 -1.77 -5.06 13.51
N VAL A 378 -2.87 -5.11 12.76
CA VAL A 378 -3.20 -6.23 11.87
C VAL A 378 -2.76 -5.87 10.46
N LEU A 379 -1.81 -6.62 9.90
CA LEU A 379 -1.27 -6.39 8.56
C LEU A 379 -1.40 -7.62 7.68
N HIS A 380 -1.74 -7.40 6.42
CA HIS A 380 -1.71 -8.44 5.40
C HIS A 380 -0.29 -8.56 4.85
N LEU A 381 0.36 -9.71 5.05
CA LEU A 381 1.76 -9.91 4.71
C LEU A 381 2.04 -9.75 3.20
N GLY A 382 1.04 -10.01 2.37
CA GLY A 382 1.10 -9.79 0.92
C GLY A 382 1.22 -8.33 0.48
N THR A 383 1.05 -7.34 1.36
CA THR A 383 1.29 -5.93 1.04
C THR A 383 2.78 -5.62 0.85
N PHE A 384 3.66 -6.48 1.36
CA PHE A 384 5.12 -6.30 1.34
C PHE A 384 5.81 -6.95 0.14
N VAL A 385 5.04 -7.50 -0.80
CA VAL A 385 5.55 -8.05 -2.06
C VAL A 385 4.93 -7.31 -3.24
N ALA A 386 5.43 -7.56 -4.45
CA ALA A 386 4.85 -7.00 -5.66
C ALA A 386 3.33 -7.28 -5.69
N ARG A 387 2.56 -6.20 -5.78
CA ARG A 387 1.10 -6.24 -5.82
C ARG A 387 0.65 -6.99 -7.07
N GLU A 388 -0.55 -7.55 -7.00
CA GLU A 388 -1.19 -8.12 -8.18
C GLU A 388 -1.48 -7.02 -9.21
N ALA A 389 -1.74 -7.40 -10.47
CA ALA A 389 -2.03 -6.46 -11.56
C ALA A 389 -3.22 -5.52 -11.26
N ASN A 390 -4.13 -5.93 -10.38
CA ASN A 390 -5.28 -5.17 -9.90
C ASN A 390 -4.96 -4.21 -8.73
N GLY A 391 -3.68 -4.09 -8.32
CA GLY A 391 -3.25 -3.25 -7.20
C GLY A 391 -3.57 -3.82 -5.81
N ARG A 392 -4.17 -5.01 -5.72
CA ARG A 392 -4.47 -5.67 -4.45
C ARG A 392 -3.20 -6.27 -3.83
N PRO A 393 -3.15 -6.36 -2.48
CA PRO A 393 -2.11 -7.14 -1.81
C PRO A 393 -2.09 -8.56 -2.35
N ARG A 394 -0.89 -9.11 -2.60
CA ARG A 394 -0.77 -10.46 -3.15
C ARG A 394 -1.21 -11.50 -2.14
N GLU A 395 -2.19 -12.31 -2.49
CA GLU A 395 -2.69 -13.37 -1.61
C GLU A 395 -1.66 -14.50 -1.49
N ILE A 396 -1.24 -14.84 -0.25
CA ILE A 396 -0.34 -15.98 0.00
C ILE A 396 -1.20 -17.18 0.38
N ILE A 397 -1.69 -17.92 -0.61
CA ILE A 397 -2.63 -19.03 -0.40
C ILE A 397 -1.92 -20.33 0.01
N VAL A 398 -2.63 -21.20 0.74
CA VAL A 398 -2.19 -22.60 0.90
C VAL A 398 -2.24 -23.26 -0.49
N PRO A 399 -1.21 -24.01 -0.90
CA PRO A 399 -1.27 -24.82 -2.11
C PRO A 399 -2.55 -25.65 -2.14
N LYS A 400 -3.41 -25.45 -3.15
CA LYS A 400 -4.66 -26.22 -3.27
C LYS A 400 -4.30 -27.68 -3.58
N LYS A 401 -4.93 -28.62 -2.87
CA LYS A 401 -4.99 -30.01 -3.31
C LYS A 401 -5.91 -30.06 -4.53
N SER A 402 -5.35 -30.24 -5.72
CA SER A 402 -6.18 -30.64 -6.86
C SER A 402 -6.71 -32.05 -6.58
N PRO A 403 -7.94 -32.41 -7.00
CA PRO A 403 -8.44 -33.77 -6.85
C PRO A 403 -7.43 -34.76 -7.44
N GLY A 404 -6.94 -35.71 -6.63
CA GLY A 404 -5.93 -36.68 -7.04
C GLY A 404 -4.45 -36.25 -6.91
N TRP A 405 -4.18 -34.99 -6.54
CA TRP A 405 -2.81 -34.50 -6.34
C TRP A 405 -2.52 -34.23 -4.87
N MET A 406 -1.47 -34.85 -4.34
CA MET A 406 -0.93 -34.52 -3.03
C MET A 406 -0.26 -33.13 -3.07
N GLU A 407 -0.27 -32.41 -1.95
CA GLU A 407 0.51 -31.17 -1.82
C GLU A 407 1.98 -31.49 -2.08
N THR A 408 2.51 -31.04 -3.21
CA THR A 408 3.90 -31.30 -3.57
C THR A 408 4.83 -30.29 -2.93
N ARG A 409 6.09 -30.68 -2.75
CA ARG A 409 7.15 -29.81 -2.23
C ARG A 409 7.35 -28.59 -3.14
N GLU A 410 7.18 -28.74 -4.44
CA GLU A 410 7.36 -27.69 -5.45
C GLU A 410 6.35 -26.56 -5.28
N MET A 411 5.08 -26.89 -5.02
CA MET A 411 4.06 -25.88 -4.76
C MET A 411 4.37 -25.10 -3.47
N TRP A 412 4.84 -25.82 -2.44
CA TRP A 412 5.29 -25.20 -1.19
C TRP A 412 6.55 -24.37 -1.38
N ASN A 413 7.48 -24.75 -2.26
CA ASN A 413 8.66 -23.94 -2.58
C ASN A 413 8.28 -22.57 -3.15
N LEU A 414 7.29 -22.53 -4.07
CA LEU A 414 6.78 -21.28 -4.64
C LEU A 414 6.17 -20.38 -3.55
N GLN A 415 5.27 -20.93 -2.73
CA GLN A 415 4.65 -20.18 -1.63
C GLN A 415 5.68 -19.72 -0.60
N MET A 416 6.66 -20.57 -0.28
CA MET A 416 7.74 -20.23 0.64
C MET A 416 8.62 -19.10 0.08
N GLY A 417 8.83 -19.03 -1.24
CA GLY A 417 9.50 -17.90 -1.89
C GLY A 417 8.77 -16.57 -1.66
N VAL A 418 7.44 -16.58 -1.76
CA VAL A 418 6.61 -15.40 -1.48
C VAL A 418 6.66 -15.04 0.01
N ILE A 419 6.49 -16.00 0.92
CA ILE A 419 6.59 -15.78 2.38
C ILE A 419 7.96 -15.21 2.76
N LYS A 420 9.06 -15.79 2.24
CA LYS A 420 10.43 -15.32 2.50
C LYS A 420 10.60 -13.85 2.10
N THR A 421 10.11 -13.49 0.92
CA THR A 421 10.20 -12.13 0.40
C THR A 421 9.37 -11.16 1.24
N ALA A 422 8.12 -11.54 1.53
CA ALA A 422 7.19 -10.72 2.30
C ALA A 422 7.68 -10.46 3.73
N VAL A 423 8.19 -11.49 4.42
CA VAL A 423 8.75 -11.35 5.77
C VAL A 423 9.97 -10.43 5.74
N LYS A 424 10.93 -10.62 4.83
CA LYS A 424 12.10 -9.72 4.74
C LYS A 424 11.68 -8.27 4.52
N LYS A 425 10.75 -8.02 3.59
CA LYS A 425 10.27 -6.68 3.27
C LYS A 425 9.48 -6.04 4.41
N PHE A 426 8.68 -6.82 5.14
CA PHE A 426 8.06 -6.37 6.39
C PHE A 426 9.12 -5.93 7.41
N LEU A 427 10.14 -6.76 7.66
CA LEU A 427 11.21 -6.43 8.60
C LEU A 427 11.97 -5.16 8.19
N GLU A 428 12.29 -5.02 6.91
CA GLU A 428 12.96 -3.84 6.34
C GLU A 428 12.11 -2.57 6.51
N GLN A 429 10.83 -2.61 6.13
CA GLN A 429 9.97 -1.43 6.08
C GLN A 429 9.44 -1.02 7.45
N GLU A 430 8.93 -1.96 8.24
CA GLU A 430 8.29 -1.68 9.53
C GLU A 430 9.30 -1.61 10.67
N LEU A 431 10.34 -2.45 10.64
CA LEU A 431 11.29 -2.59 11.75
C LEU A 431 12.68 -2.02 11.42
N LYS A 432 12.87 -1.46 10.23
CA LYS A 432 14.16 -0.92 9.75
C LYS A 432 15.28 -1.97 9.82
N TRP A 433 14.94 -3.25 9.71
CA TRP A 433 15.90 -4.34 9.74
C TRP A 433 16.82 -4.23 8.52
N LYS A 434 18.13 -4.34 8.77
CA LYS A 434 19.14 -4.42 7.73
C LYS A 434 19.62 -5.86 7.64
N ARG A 435 19.56 -6.41 6.42
CA ARG A 435 20.11 -7.74 6.16
C ARG A 435 21.62 -7.71 6.42
N PRO A 436 22.20 -8.69 7.14
CA PRO A 436 23.64 -8.79 7.27
C PRO A 436 24.32 -9.04 5.92
N ASP A 437 25.37 -8.28 5.61
CA ASP A 437 26.14 -8.38 4.36
C ASP A 437 26.98 -9.66 4.29
N ASN A 438 27.49 -10.11 5.44
CA ASN A 438 28.39 -11.26 5.53
C ASN A 438 27.65 -12.57 5.77
N VAL A 439 27.29 -13.26 4.68
CA VAL A 439 26.91 -14.68 4.74
C VAL A 439 28.11 -15.57 5.10
N ALA A 440 29.35 -15.04 5.12
CA ALA A 440 30.54 -15.80 5.52
C ALA A 440 30.47 -16.38 6.95
N VAL A 441 29.69 -15.77 7.85
CA VAL A 441 29.43 -16.30 9.21
C VAL A 441 28.60 -17.59 9.18
N ALA A 442 27.86 -17.85 8.08
CA ALA A 442 27.01 -19.03 7.93
C ALA A 442 27.76 -20.31 7.56
N SER A 443 28.91 -20.21 6.88
CA SER A 443 29.62 -21.37 6.34
C SER A 443 30.56 -22.06 7.34
N GLY A 444 30.60 -21.62 8.60
CA GLY A 444 31.39 -22.29 9.64
C GLY A 444 32.90 -22.31 9.40
N SER A 445 33.40 -21.51 8.45
CA SER A 445 34.84 -21.26 8.33
C SER A 445 35.24 -20.31 9.45
N VAL A 446 35.46 -20.90 10.63
CA VAL A 446 36.30 -20.33 11.68
C VAL A 446 37.72 -20.33 11.13
N LEU A 447 38.00 -19.47 10.14
CA LEU A 447 39.36 -19.06 9.88
C LEU A 447 39.76 -18.27 11.11
N ALA A 448 40.57 -18.94 11.94
CA ALA A 448 41.17 -18.41 13.14
C ALA A 448 41.61 -16.97 12.89
N VAL A 449 40.97 -16.03 13.59
CA VAL A 449 41.47 -14.67 13.70
C VAL A 449 42.86 -14.81 14.31
N ALA A 450 43.86 -14.56 13.50
CA ALA A 450 45.26 -14.57 13.89
C ALA A 450 45.40 -13.71 15.16
N LYS A 451 45.99 -14.32 16.20
CA LYS A 451 46.43 -13.64 17.40
C LYS A 451 47.24 -12.41 16.97
N SER A 452 46.80 -11.23 17.38
CA SER A 452 47.65 -10.03 17.33
C SER A 452 48.95 -10.34 18.09
N PRO A 453 50.12 -9.96 17.55
CA PRO A 453 51.35 -10.07 18.30
C PRO A 453 51.25 -9.07 19.46
N ILE A 454 51.47 -9.59 20.66
CA ILE A 454 51.80 -8.78 21.83
C ILE A 454 53.14 -8.12 21.51
N LEU A 455 53.15 -6.78 21.52
CA LEU A 455 54.35 -5.98 21.75
C LEU A 455 54.13 -5.18 23.03
#